data_AF-A0A961V4I1-F1
#
_entry.id   AF-A0A961V4I1-F1
#
_cell.length_a   1.000
_cell.length_b   1.000
_cell.length_c   1.000
_cell.angle_alpha   90.00
_cell.angle_beta   90.00
_cell.angle_gamma   90.00
#
_symmetry.space_group_name_H-M   'P 1'
#
loop_
_entity.id
_entity.type
_entity.pdbx_description
1 polymer ?
#
loop_
_entity_poly.entity_id
_entity_poly.type
_entity_poly.pdbx_seq_one_letter_code
_entity_poly.pdbx_strand_id
1 'polypeptide(L)' 'MATGFHGFHVIVGTIFLIVCLIRALAGQFTPKQHFGFEAAAWYWHFVDVVWLFLFFSIYIWGNWGAPLHIIE' A
#
# COMPACT_ATOMS: atom_id res chain seq x y z
N MET A 1 10.69 3.46 -12.82
CA MET A 1 9.26 3.29 -13.17
C MET A 1 8.44 2.53 -12.11
N ALA A 2 9.02 1.65 -11.28
CA ALA A 2 8.27 0.84 -10.32
C ALA A 2 7.64 1.61 -9.15
N THR A 3 8.29 2.66 -8.64
CA THR A 3 7.79 3.48 -7.52
C THR A 3 6.55 4.30 -7.88
N GLY A 4 6.46 4.81 -9.13
CA GLY A 4 5.29 5.53 -9.62
C GLY A 4 4.05 4.64 -9.80
N PHE A 5 4.25 3.42 -10.30
CA PHE A 5 3.17 2.42 -10.42
C PHE A 5 2.66 1.94 -9.05
N HIS A 6 3.57 1.83 -8.07
CA HIS A 6 3.21 1.55 -6.69
C HIS A 6 2.41 2.70 -6.05
N GLY A 7 2.84 3.95 -6.24
CA GLY A 7 2.10 5.13 -5.77
C GLY A 7 0.67 5.21 -6.33
N PHE A 8 0.47 4.83 -7.60
CA PHE A 8 -0.87 4.70 -8.18
C PHE A 8 -1.73 3.65 -7.45
N HIS A 9 -1.17 2.48 -7.13
CA HIS A 9 -1.88 1.44 -6.39
C HIS A 9 -2.26 1.88 -4.97
N VAL A 10 -1.40 2.64 -4.29
CA VAL A 10 -1.70 3.21 -2.96
C VAL A 10 -2.89 4.18 -3.04
N ILE A 11 -2.95 5.04 -4.07
CA ILE A 11 -4.07 5.97 -4.28
C ILE A 11 -5.37 5.20 -4.52
N VAL A 12 -5.34 4.18 -5.37
CA VAL A 12 -6.50 3.32 -5.64
C VAL A 12 -6.98 2.61 -4.37
N GLY A 13 -6.06 2.06 -3.57
CA GLY A 13 -6.39 1.43 -2.29
C GLY A 13 -7.00 2.42 -1.29
N THR A 14 -6.53 3.67 -1.29
CA THR A 14 -7.00 4.70 -0.36
C THR A 14 -8.43 5.10 -0.70
N ILE A 15 -8.73 5.29 -2.00
CA ILE A 15 -10.09 5.53 -2.48
C ILE A 15 -11.01 4.36 -2.14
N PHE A 16 -10.53 3.13 -2.29
CA PHE A 16 -11.30 1.92 -1.97
C PHE A 16 -11.66 1.83 -0.47
N LEU A 17 -10.73 2.18 0.42
CA LEU A 17 -10.97 2.29 1.86
C LEU A 17 -11.92 3.44 2.20
N ILE A 18 -11.79 4.61 1.55
CA ILE A 18 -12.70 5.76 1.74
C ILE A 18 -14.13 5.38 1.35
N VAL A 19 -14.32 4.67 0.23
CA VAL A 19 -15.65 4.18 -0.19
C VAL A 19 -16.20 3.19 0.84
N CYS A 20 -15.39 2.29 1.37
CA CYS A 20 -15.81 1.39 2.45
C CYS A 20 -16.17 2.15 3.73
N LEU A 21 -15.42 3.20 4.08
CA LEU A 21 -15.69 4.05 5.25
C LEU A 21 -17.01 4.83 5.09
N ILE A 22 -17.25 5.44 3.94
CA ILE A 22 -18.51 6.16 3.66
C ILE A 22 -19.69 5.19 3.72
N ARG A 23 -19.55 3.98 3.16
CA ARG A 23 -20.58 2.93 3.25
C ARG A 23 -20.78 2.42 4.69
N ALA A 24 -19.74 2.42 5.53
CA ALA A 24 -19.80 2.09 6.96
C ALA A 24 -20.56 3.14 7.76
N LEU A 25 -20.27 4.42 7.51
CA LEU A 25 -20.95 5.54 8.14
C LEU A 25 -22.42 5.64 7.73
N ALA A 26 -22.79 5.20 6.52
CA ALA A 26 -24.17 5.10 6.05
C ALA A 26 -24.98 3.95 6.70
N GLY A 27 -24.40 3.21 7.66
CA GLY A 27 -25.09 2.15 8.40
C GLY A 27 -25.39 0.89 7.58
N GLN A 28 -24.80 0.76 6.39
CA GLN A 28 -25.05 -0.36 5.47
C GLN A 28 -24.25 -1.63 5.81
N PHE A 29 -23.42 -1.59 6.86
CA PHE A 29 -22.64 -2.75 7.30
C PHE A 29 -23.32 -3.42 8.48
N THR A 30 -23.95 -4.56 8.22
CA THR A 30 -24.32 -5.53 9.25
C THR A 30 -23.14 -6.49 9.50
N PRO A 31 -22.96 -7.02 10.74
CA PRO A 31 -21.92 -7.98 11.11
C PRO A 31 -22.01 -9.36 10.42
N LYS A 32 -22.79 -9.48 9.33
CA LYS A 32 -22.87 -10.65 8.45
C LYS A 32 -22.57 -10.31 6.97
N GLN A 33 -22.48 -9.03 6.60
CA GLN A 33 -22.24 -8.57 5.22
C GLN A 33 -21.13 -7.51 5.18
N HIS A 34 -19.96 -7.83 5.72
CA HIS A 34 -18.73 -7.01 5.66
C HIS A 34 -17.77 -7.42 4.54
N PHE A 35 -18.23 -8.17 3.55
CA PHE A 35 -17.40 -8.63 2.43
C PHE A 35 -16.68 -7.47 1.70
N GLY A 36 -17.31 -6.30 1.59
CA GLY A 36 -16.66 -5.12 1.01
C GLY A 36 -15.48 -4.59 1.84
N PHE A 37 -15.58 -4.66 3.16
CA PHE A 37 -14.49 -4.27 4.07
C PHE A 37 -13.37 -5.31 4.08
N GLU A 38 -13.72 -6.60 4.05
CA GLU A 38 -12.77 -7.69 3.95
C GLU A 38 -11.98 -7.61 2.64
N ALA A 39 -12.64 -7.44 1.49
CA ALA A 39 -11.96 -7.24 0.21
C ALA A 39 -11.03 -6.00 0.21
N ALA A 40 -11.42 -4.92 0.89
CA ALA A 40 -10.59 -3.74 1.02
C ALA A 40 -9.35 -3.98 1.89
N ALA A 41 -9.48 -4.74 2.98
CA ALA A 41 -8.36 -5.12 3.84
C ALA A 41 -7.36 -6.01 3.08
N TRP A 42 -7.85 -6.99 2.31
CA TRP A 42 -7.01 -7.84 1.47
C TRP A 42 -6.27 -7.04 0.39
N TYR A 43 -6.94 -6.09 -0.26
CA TYR A 43 -6.30 -5.20 -1.24
C TYR A 43 -5.24 -4.32 -0.58
N TRP A 44 -5.52 -3.78 0.61
CA TRP A 44 -4.56 -2.95 1.34
C TRP A 44 -3.32 -3.74 1.78
N HIS A 45 -3.49 -4.97 2.26
CA HIS A 45 -2.39 -5.87 2.61
C HIS A 45 -1.54 -6.26 1.40
N PHE A 46 -2.15 -6.49 0.24
CA PHE A 46 -1.40 -6.75 -0.98
C PHE A 46 -0.50 -5.56 -1.36
N VAL A 47 -1.03 -4.34 -1.28
CA VAL A 47 -0.25 -3.12 -1.54
C VAL A 47 0.91 -2.99 -0.54
N ASP A 48 0.68 -3.25 0.75
CA ASP A 48 1.71 -3.16 1.79
C ASP A 48 2.86 -4.17 1.58
N VAL A 49 2.55 -5.42 1.24
CA VAL A 49 3.58 -6.44 0.95
C VAL A 49 4.44 -6.03 -0.25
N VAL A 50 3.83 -5.54 -1.32
CA VAL A 50 4.57 -5.04 -2.50
C VAL A 50 5.47 -3.87 -2.13
N TRP A 51 5.00 -2.99 -1.23
CA TRP A 51 5.81 -1.87 -0.74
C TRP A 51 7.04 -2.34 0.03
N LEU A 52 6.88 -3.29 0.96
CA LEU A 52 8.00 -3.82 1.74
C LEU A 52 9.08 -4.44 0.85
N PHE A 53 8.69 -5.19 -0.19
CA PHE A 53 9.62 -5.75 -1.15
C PHE A 53 10.35 -4.67 -1.97
N LEU A 54 9.64 -3.64 -2.43
CA LEU A 54 10.22 -2.49 -3.14
C LEU A 54 11.16 -1.68 -2.24
N PHE A 55 10.77 -1.45 -0.98
CA PHE A 55 11.58 -0.72 -0.01
C PHE A 55 12.91 -1.42 0.25
N PHE A 56 12.86 -2.73 0.52
CA PHE A 56 14.06 -3.52 0.76
C PHE A 56 14.97 -3.56 -0.49
N SER A 57 14.39 -3.77 -1.67
CA SER A 57 15.19 -3.93 -2.91
C SER A 57 15.80 -2.61 -3.41
N ILE A 58 15.06 -1.49 -3.32
CA ILE A 58 15.51 -0.19 -3.86
C ILE A 58 16.28 0.61 -2.82
N TYR A 59 15.76 0.74 -1.60
CA TYR A 59 16.32 1.66 -0.61
C TYR A 59 17.36 1.02 0.29
N ILE A 60 17.23 -0.28 0.58
CA ILE A 60 18.24 -1.00 1.36
C ILE A 60 19.27 -1.55 0.39
N TRP A 61 18.92 -2.49 -0.48
CA TRP A 61 19.87 -3.14 -1.38
C TRP A 61 20.43 -2.22 -2.47
N GLY A 62 19.58 -1.43 -3.12
CA GLY A 62 20.01 -0.49 -4.17
C GLY A 62 20.90 0.66 -3.68
N ASN A 63 20.84 1.00 -2.38
CA ASN A 63 21.71 2.01 -1.76
C ASN A 63 22.85 1.38 -0.92
N TRP A 64 22.90 0.05 -0.79
CA TRP A 64 23.96 -0.69 -0.11
C TRP A 64 25.20 -0.75 -0.99
N GLY A 65 25.87 0.39 -1.12
CA GLY A 65 27.03 0.55 -1.99
C GLY A 65 27.31 1.97 -2.45
N ALA A 66 26.63 3.00 -1.92
CA ALA A 66 27.08 4.39 -2.12
C ALA A 66 28.54 4.49 -1.62
N PRO A 67 29.53 4.75 -2.49
CA PRO A 67 30.90 4.85 -2.05
C PRO A 67 30.97 6.03 -1.08
N LEU A 68 31.39 5.78 0.16
CA LEU A 68 31.87 6.81 1.09
C LEU A 68 33.18 7.46 0.61
N HIS A 69 33.45 7.44 -0.71
CA HIS A 69 34.71 7.76 -1.36
C HIS A 69 34.80 9.25 -1.71
N ILE A 70 34.28 10.12 -0.84
CA ILE A 70 34.45 11.59 -0.91
C ILE A 70 35.09 12.11 0.39
N ILE A 71 35.73 11.23 1.15
CA ILE A 71 36.57 11.60 2.30
C ILE A 71 37.99 11.04 2.09
N GLU A 72 38.55 11.23 0.89
CA GLU A 72 39.99 11.31 0.64
C GLU A 72 40.25 12.38 -0.42
#